data_AF-A0A7S0IHD1-F1
#
_entry.id   AF-A0A7S0IHD1-F1
#
_cell.length_a   1.000
_cell.length_b   1.000
_cell.length_c   1.000
_cell.angle_alpha   90.00
_cell.angle_beta   90.00
_cell.angle_gamma   90.00
#
_symmetry.space_group_name_H-M   'P 1'
#
loop_
_entity.id
_entity.type
_entity.pdbx_description
1 polymer ?
#
loop_
_entity_poly.entity_id
_entity_poly.type
_entity_poly.pdbx_seq_one_letter_code
_entity_poly.pdbx_strand_id
1 'polypeptide(L)'
;PSACRSEGKVMILASVHDTFAAPAASKSLWVSCGDLATAHKLKAEVNFAGGVADIPPSCEYMDKDAVRAVDEAGRVLCWMIHAIGIGPTLKALWDVKLKFEALPIPFAPVAADKALFLVNPLLPSTLPARIKELTAAHDHHLLIDVGDFGGGESSRFFEKLERWRALHPVEVHVCSPSE
;
A
#
# COMPACT_ATOMS: atom_id res chain seq x y z
N PRO A 1 -6.16 -28.10 -5.14
CA PRO A 1 -4.80 -27.95 -4.57
C PRO A 1 -4.85 -27.99 -3.03
N SER A 2 -4.08 -28.87 -2.39
CA SER A 2 -3.89 -28.84 -0.93
C SER A 2 -3.04 -27.62 -0.56
N ALA A 3 -3.40 -26.92 0.51
CA ALA A 3 -2.64 -25.76 0.97
C ALA A 3 -1.25 -26.19 1.46
N CYS A 4 -0.18 -25.56 0.94
CA CYS A 4 1.17 -25.71 1.47
C CYS A 4 1.34 -24.81 2.70
N ARG A 5 1.22 -25.38 3.92
CA ARG A 5 1.43 -24.65 5.19
C ARG A 5 2.44 -25.37 6.07
N SER A 6 3.73 -25.13 5.81
CA SER A 6 4.81 -25.69 6.64
C SER A 6 4.96 -24.98 7.98
N GLU A 7 4.66 -23.68 8.06
CA GLU A 7 4.84 -22.85 9.26
C GLU A 7 6.26 -22.98 9.86
N GLY A 8 7.26 -23.20 9.01
CA GLY A 8 8.66 -23.41 9.44
C GLY A 8 8.96 -24.79 10.05
N LYS A 9 7.98 -25.70 10.10
CA LYS A 9 8.14 -27.06 10.67
C LYS A 9 8.84 -28.04 9.73
N VAL A 10 9.00 -27.67 8.46
CA VAL A 10 9.77 -28.45 7.48
C VAL A 10 10.73 -27.53 6.72
N MET A 11 11.90 -28.05 6.39
CA MET A 11 12.87 -27.36 5.54
C MET A 11 12.51 -27.58 4.07
N ILE A 12 12.11 -26.51 3.37
CA ILE A 12 11.85 -26.52 1.93
C ILE A 12 13.17 -26.19 1.23
N LEU A 13 13.75 -27.17 0.53
CA LEU A 13 15.03 -27.00 -0.16
C LEU A 13 14.87 -26.32 -1.54
N ALA A 14 13.74 -26.58 -2.21
CA ALA A 14 13.41 -26.00 -3.50
C ALA A 14 11.89 -26.03 -3.71
N SER A 15 11.39 -25.08 -4.50
CA SER A 15 10.01 -25.05 -4.98
C SER A 15 9.99 -24.61 -6.44
N VAL A 16 9.05 -25.17 -7.19
CA VAL A 16 8.74 -24.74 -8.56
C VAL A 16 7.39 -24.05 -8.51
N HIS A 17 7.33 -22.84 -9.06
CA HIS A 17 6.13 -22.02 -9.08
C HIS A 17 5.77 -21.70 -10.52
N ASP A 18 4.47 -21.73 -10.81
CA ASP A 18 3.96 -21.16 -12.04
C ASP A 18 4.21 -19.64 -12.04
N THR A 19 4.57 -19.11 -13.20
CA THR A 19 4.71 -17.67 -13.43
C THR A 19 3.59 -17.17 -14.31
N PHE A 20 3.17 -15.92 -14.11
CA PHE A 20 2.14 -15.27 -14.91
C PHE A 20 2.75 -14.17 -15.77
N ALA A 21 2.10 -13.86 -16.90
CA ALA A 21 2.53 -12.75 -17.74
C ALA A 21 2.41 -11.43 -16.97
N ALA A 22 3.41 -10.55 -17.14
CA ALA A 22 3.28 -9.17 -16.69
C ALA A 22 2.28 -8.42 -17.57
N PRO A 23 1.52 -7.45 -17.02
CA PRO A 23 0.63 -6.62 -17.83
C PRO A 23 1.45 -5.77 -18.81
N ALA A 24 0.93 -5.59 -20.02
CA ALA A 24 1.54 -4.75 -21.05
C ALA A 24 1.51 -3.26 -20.68
N ALA A 25 0.48 -2.85 -19.94
CA ALA A 25 0.35 -1.54 -19.33
C ALA A 25 -0.36 -1.66 -17.99
N SER A 26 -0.05 -0.78 -17.04
CA SER A 26 -0.75 -0.70 -15.76
C SER A 26 -1.00 0.75 -15.35
N LYS A 27 -2.03 0.94 -14.53
CA LYS A 27 -2.35 2.22 -13.90
C LYS A 27 -2.76 1.99 -12.45
N SER A 28 -2.23 2.78 -11.54
CA SER A 28 -2.62 2.79 -10.14
C SER A 28 -3.64 3.89 -9.89
N LEU A 29 -4.72 3.56 -9.19
CA LEU A 29 -5.82 4.47 -8.88
C LEU A 29 -5.97 4.59 -7.37
N TRP A 30 -6.06 5.81 -6.88
CA TRP A 30 -6.52 6.09 -5.54
C TRP A 30 -7.99 6.53 -5.58
N VAL A 31 -8.88 5.70 -5.05
CA VAL A 31 -10.32 5.96 -5.00
C VAL A 31 -10.74 6.25 -3.58
N SER A 32 -11.35 7.42 -3.34
CA SER A 32 -11.82 7.83 -2.02
C SER A 32 -13.34 7.79 -1.94
N CYS A 33 -13.85 7.18 -0.87
CA CYS A 33 -15.26 6.91 -0.63
C CYS A 33 -15.70 7.61 0.66
N GLY A 34 -16.96 8.06 0.70
CA GLY A 34 -17.53 8.70 1.90
C GLY A 34 -17.75 7.74 3.08
N ASP A 35 -17.95 6.44 2.81
CA ASP A 35 -18.17 5.41 3.84
C ASP A 35 -17.64 4.04 3.41
N LEU A 36 -17.48 3.15 4.40
CA LEU A 36 -16.99 1.79 4.20
C LEU A 36 -17.92 0.97 3.29
N ALA A 37 -19.24 1.13 3.41
CA ALA A 37 -20.21 0.36 2.63
C ALA A 37 -20.06 0.65 1.13
N THR A 38 -19.78 1.91 0.77
CA THR A 38 -19.52 2.39 -0.58
C THR A 38 -18.22 1.79 -1.13
N ALA A 39 -17.15 1.77 -0.33
CA ALA A 39 -15.90 1.11 -0.72
C ALA A 39 -16.08 -0.40 -0.98
N HIS A 40 -16.84 -1.10 -0.12
CA HIS A 40 -17.17 -2.51 -0.32
C HIS A 40 -18.03 -2.75 -1.57
N LYS A 41 -19.02 -1.89 -1.83
CA LYS A 41 -19.84 -1.95 -3.04
C LYS A 41 -19.02 -1.73 -4.30
N LEU A 42 -18.13 -0.73 -4.33
CA LEU A 42 -17.22 -0.50 -5.45
C LEU A 42 -16.39 -1.75 -5.73
N LYS A 43 -15.79 -2.34 -4.69
CA LYS A 43 -15.02 -3.58 -4.82
C LYS A 43 -15.86 -4.71 -5.41
N ALA A 44 -17.10 -4.91 -4.95
CA ALA A 44 -17.96 -5.96 -5.45
C ALA A 44 -18.43 -5.72 -6.91
N GLU A 45 -18.91 -4.52 -7.20
CA GLU A 45 -19.62 -4.21 -8.44
C GLU A 45 -18.71 -3.76 -9.58
N VAL A 46 -17.53 -3.19 -9.27
CA VAL A 46 -16.55 -2.77 -10.28
C VAL A 46 -15.46 -3.82 -10.44
N ASN A 47 -14.84 -4.24 -9.33
CA ASN A 47 -13.63 -5.10 -9.41
C ASN A 47 -13.98 -6.57 -9.65
N PHE A 48 -15.10 -7.08 -9.13
CA PHE A 48 -15.44 -8.51 -9.24
C PHE A 48 -16.52 -8.86 -10.26
N ALA A 49 -17.26 -7.88 -10.79
CA ALA A 49 -18.42 -8.15 -11.65
C ALA A 49 -18.10 -8.72 -13.05
N GLY A 50 -16.86 -8.63 -13.53
CA GLY A 50 -16.48 -9.05 -14.90
C GLY A 50 -15.92 -10.48 -15.02
N GLY A 51 -15.97 -11.27 -13.95
CA GLY A 51 -15.31 -12.58 -13.90
C GLY A 51 -13.79 -12.48 -13.78
N VAL A 52 -13.09 -13.62 -13.74
CA VAL A 52 -11.67 -13.72 -13.35
C VAL A 52 -10.73 -12.89 -14.25
N ALA A 53 -11.04 -12.78 -15.55
CA ALA A 53 -10.20 -12.05 -16.50
C ALA A 53 -10.23 -10.53 -16.30
N ASP A 54 -11.29 -9.99 -15.68
CA ASP A 54 -11.48 -8.55 -15.49
C ASP A 54 -11.14 -8.08 -14.07
N ILE A 55 -10.59 -8.96 -13.23
CA ILE A 55 -10.19 -8.63 -11.87
C ILE A 55 -8.89 -7.80 -11.93
N PRO A 56 -8.86 -6.60 -11.34
CA PRO A 56 -7.62 -5.83 -11.25
C PRO A 56 -6.56 -6.62 -10.46
N PRO A 57 -5.28 -6.59 -10.87
CA PRO A 57 -4.18 -7.25 -10.16
C PRO A 57 -4.15 -7.00 -8.65
N SER A 58 -4.50 -5.79 -8.21
CA SER A 58 -4.60 -5.46 -6.79
C SER A 58 -5.81 -4.55 -6.52
N CYS A 59 -6.37 -4.68 -5.33
CA CYS A 59 -7.33 -3.74 -4.76
C CYS A 59 -7.20 -3.76 -3.24
N GLU A 60 -6.42 -2.83 -2.73
CA GLU A 60 -6.12 -2.67 -1.32
C GLU A 60 -7.06 -1.65 -0.70
N TYR A 61 -7.54 -1.94 0.50
CA TYR A 61 -8.39 -1.04 1.27
C TYR A 61 -7.60 -0.45 2.43
N MET A 62 -7.81 0.83 2.69
CA MET A 62 -7.27 1.52 3.85
C MET A 62 -8.27 2.56 4.35
N ASP A 63 -8.43 2.66 5.66
CA ASP A 63 -9.09 3.81 6.28
C ASP A 63 -8.10 4.96 6.48
N LYS A 64 -8.65 6.15 6.72
CA LYS A 64 -7.89 7.37 6.98
C LYS A 64 -6.92 7.25 8.13
N ASP A 65 -7.28 6.53 9.20
CA ASP A 65 -6.41 6.35 10.35
C ASP A 65 -5.18 5.50 10.00
N ALA A 66 -5.36 4.44 9.20
CA ALA A 66 -4.25 3.65 8.67
C ALA A 66 -3.34 4.50 7.77
N VAL A 67 -3.91 5.29 6.84
CA VAL A 67 -3.13 6.17 5.96
C VAL A 67 -2.30 7.17 6.78
N ARG A 68 -2.93 7.80 7.78
CA ARG A 68 -2.27 8.76 8.66
C ARG A 68 -1.22 8.11 9.54
N ALA A 69 -1.51 6.96 10.12
CA ALA A 69 -0.56 6.25 10.98
C ALA A 69 0.71 5.88 10.22
N VAL A 70 0.58 5.44 8.95
CA VAL A 70 1.74 5.15 8.10
C VAL A 70 2.55 6.40 7.80
N ASP A 71 1.91 7.50 7.39
CA ASP A 71 2.62 8.76 7.10
C ASP A 71 3.23 9.40 8.35
N GLU A 72 2.58 9.31 9.51
CA GLU A 72 3.07 9.90 10.76
C GLU A 72 4.18 9.05 11.42
N ALA A 73 4.19 7.73 11.23
CA ALA A 73 5.18 6.84 11.86
C ALA A 73 6.37 6.47 10.96
N GLY A 74 6.25 6.60 9.64
CA GLY A 74 7.24 6.07 8.68
C GLY A 74 8.30 7.06 8.19
N ARG A 75 8.13 8.37 8.41
CA ARG A 75 8.90 9.42 7.68
C ARG A 75 10.41 9.28 7.80
N VAL A 76 10.94 9.05 9.00
CA VAL A 76 12.39 8.92 9.23
C VAL A 76 12.95 7.79 8.39
N LEU A 77 12.32 6.62 8.43
CA LEU A 77 12.79 5.47 7.67
C LEU A 77 12.67 5.70 6.16
N CYS A 78 11.54 6.25 5.70
CA CYS A 78 11.32 6.55 4.29
C CYS A 78 12.36 7.56 3.75
N TRP A 79 12.59 8.67 4.46
CA TRP A 79 13.58 9.67 4.07
C TRP A 79 15.01 9.13 4.14
N MET A 80 15.32 8.27 5.12
CA MET A 80 16.60 7.57 5.14
C MET A 80 16.77 6.67 3.93
N ILE A 81 15.78 5.84 3.58
CA ILE A 81 15.83 4.99 2.39
C ILE A 81 15.98 5.82 1.13
N HIS A 82 15.26 6.95 1.03
CA HIS A 82 15.36 7.85 -0.11
C HIS A 82 16.78 8.44 -0.25
N ALA A 83 17.41 8.84 0.86
CA ALA A 83 18.72 9.49 0.84
C ALA A 83 19.90 8.50 0.68
N ILE A 84 19.85 7.34 1.32
CA ILE A 84 20.99 6.41 1.42
C ILE A 84 20.71 4.98 0.94
N GLY A 85 19.47 4.67 0.54
CA GLY A 85 19.05 3.35 0.05
C GLY A 85 18.91 2.26 1.13
N ILE A 86 18.43 1.07 0.73
CA ILE A 86 18.25 -0.12 1.61
C ILE A 86 19.59 -0.90 1.74
N GLY A 87 20.70 -0.18 1.88
CA GLY A 87 22.05 -0.73 1.78
C GLY A 87 22.74 -1.04 3.11
N PRO A 88 24.05 -1.36 3.07
CA PRO A 88 24.88 -1.60 4.26
C PRO A 88 24.83 -0.45 5.26
N THR A 89 24.70 0.79 4.80
CA THR A 89 24.60 1.99 5.65
C THR A 89 23.33 1.97 6.51
N LEU A 90 22.17 1.70 5.91
CA LEU A 90 20.90 1.59 6.65
C LEU A 90 20.97 0.45 7.68
N LYS A 91 21.57 -0.69 7.28
CA LYS A 91 21.81 -1.82 8.18
C LYS A 91 22.69 -1.43 9.37
N ALA A 92 23.79 -0.71 9.13
CA ALA A 92 24.68 -0.28 10.20
C ALA A 92 23.97 0.64 11.22
N LEU A 93 23.12 1.55 10.75
CA LEU A 93 22.29 2.39 11.62
C LEU A 93 21.28 1.56 12.42
N TRP A 94 20.66 0.55 11.79
CA TRP A 94 19.78 -0.39 12.47
C TRP A 94 20.51 -1.20 13.54
N ASP A 95 21.71 -1.70 13.26
CA ASP A 95 22.53 -2.42 14.24
C ASP A 95 22.92 -1.53 15.44
N VAL A 96 23.15 -0.23 15.21
CA VAL A 96 23.38 0.75 16.29
C VAL A 96 22.13 0.92 17.15
N LYS A 97 20.95 1.08 16.54
CA LYS A 97 19.67 1.12 17.25
C LYS A 97 19.49 -0.12 18.13
N LEU A 98 19.67 -1.31 17.57
CA LEU A 98 19.52 -2.58 18.30
C LEU A 98 20.50 -2.70 19.48
N LYS A 99 21.75 -2.26 19.31
CA LYS A 99 22.73 -2.24 20.41
C LYS A 99 22.30 -1.33 21.55
N PHE A 100 21.71 -0.18 21.24
CA PHE A 100 21.17 0.72 22.25
C PHE A 100 19.96 0.10 22.96
N GLU A 101 19.05 -0.53 22.22
CA GLU A 101 17.86 -1.19 22.78
C GLU A 101 18.20 -2.39 23.67
N ALA A 102 19.34 -3.03 23.43
CA ALA A 102 19.85 -4.14 24.24
C ALA A 102 20.54 -3.71 25.54
N LEU A 103 20.70 -2.40 25.81
CA LEU A 103 21.31 -1.93 27.06
C LEU A 103 20.46 -2.37 28.27
N PRO A 104 21.09 -2.79 29.38
CA PRO A 104 20.38 -3.29 30.57
C PRO A 104 19.80 -2.15 31.42
N ILE A 105 19.09 -1.21 30.79
CA ILE A 105 18.41 -0.09 31.45
C ILE A 105 16.90 -0.16 31.14
N PRO A 106 16.01 0.11 32.12
CA PRO A 106 14.58 -0.19 31.97
C PRO A 106 13.88 0.42 30.76
N PHE A 107 14.36 1.57 30.27
CA PHE A 107 13.74 2.30 29.15
C PHE A 107 14.43 2.08 27.80
N ALA A 108 15.60 1.42 27.76
CA ALA A 108 16.36 1.23 26.51
C ALA A 108 15.54 0.57 25.39
N PRO A 109 14.75 -0.49 25.65
CA PRO A 109 14.01 -1.19 24.59
C PRO A 109 12.99 -0.34 23.82
N VAL A 110 12.58 0.81 24.38
CA VAL A 110 11.55 1.68 23.77
C VAL A 110 12.06 3.09 23.48
N ALA A 111 13.23 3.48 24.00
CA ALA A 111 13.69 4.86 23.93
C ALA A 111 14.08 5.27 22.51
N ALA A 112 14.73 4.39 21.75
CA ALA A 112 15.07 4.69 20.36
C ALA A 112 13.79 4.82 19.49
N ASP A 113 12.84 3.89 19.62
CA ASP A 113 11.56 3.97 18.89
C ASP A 113 10.75 5.22 19.27
N LYS A 114 10.68 5.57 20.56
CA LYS A 114 10.03 6.82 21.01
C LYS A 114 10.73 8.05 20.45
N ALA A 115 12.07 8.07 20.42
CA ALA A 115 12.80 9.18 19.82
C ALA A 115 12.50 9.31 18.32
N LEU A 116 12.51 8.20 17.57
CA LEU A 116 12.17 8.19 16.15
C LEU A 116 10.72 8.63 15.90
N PHE A 117 9.78 8.17 16.73
CA PHE A 117 8.39 8.60 16.69
C PHE A 117 8.25 10.12 16.87
N LEU A 118 8.98 10.71 17.83
CA LEU A 118 8.98 12.16 18.05
C LEU A 118 9.65 12.95 16.93
N VAL A 119 10.61 12.35 16.22
CA VAL A 119 11.31 12.99 15.09
C VAL A 119 10.49 12.94 13.81
N ASN A 120 9.66 11.90 13.60
CA ASN A 120 8.88 11.74 12.38
C ASN A 120 8.12 13.02 11.95
N PRO A 121 7.35 13.70 12.81
CA PRO A 121 6.60 14.89 12.41
C PRO A 121 7.46 16.06 11.91
N LEU A 122 8.76 16.10 12.26
CA LEU A 122 9.70 17.13 11.81
C LEU A 122 10.09 16.96 10.33
N LEU A 123 9.94 15.76 9.79
CA LEU A 123 10.24 15.47 8.39
C LEU A 123 9.00 15.73 7.52
N PRO A 124 9.21 16.12 6.24
CA PRO A 124 8.11 16.28 5.30
C PRO A 124 7.33 14.96 5.14
N SER A 125 6.03 15.08 4.90
CA SER A 125 5.14 13.95 4.59
C SER A 125 5.71 13.12 3.45
N THR A 126 5.57 11.80 3.56
CA THR A 126 5.96 10.86 2.51
C THR A 126 4.82 10.64 1.51
N LEU A 127 3.59 10.99 1.90
CA LEU A 127 2.44 10.94 1.01
C LEU A 127 2.41 12.12 0.02
N PRO A 128 2.05 11.89 -1.24
CA PRO A 128 1.80 12.96 -2.20
C PRO A 128 0.71 13.92 -1.72
N ALA A 129 0.83 15.20 -2.06
CA ALA A 129 -0.11 16.24 -1.64
C ALA A 129 -1.56 15.88 -1.96
N ARG A 130 -1.81 15.34 -3.16
CA ARG A 130 -3.16 14.94 -3.59
C ARG A 130 -3.76 13.83 -2.72
N ILE A 131 -2.95 12.84 -2.32
CA ILE A 131 -3.40 11.76 -1.44
C ILE A 131 -3.75 12.30 -0.06
N LYS A 132 -2.98 13.25 0.47
CA LYS A 132 -3.27 13.91 1.75
C LYS A 132 -4.58 14.70 1.71
N GLU A 133 -4.82 15.45 0.64
CA GLU A 133 -6.08 16.19 0.45
C GLU A 133 -7.29 15.25 0.45
N LEU A 134 -7.18 14.14 -0.29
CA LEU A 134 -8.23 13.13 -0.37
C LEU A 134 -8.46 12.45 0.99
N THR A 135 -7.39 12.14 1.71
CA THR A 135 -7.41 11.56 3.07
C THR A 135 -7.96 12.52 4.12
N ALA A 136 -7.77 13.83 3.93
CA ALA A 136 -8.39 14.82 4.80
C ALA A 136 -9.91 14.86 4.58
N ALA A 137 -10.35 14.76 3.32
CA ALA A 137 -11.75 14.90 2.91
C ALA A 137 -12.61 13.63 3.05
N HIS A 138 -12.01 12.44 3.02
CA HIS A 138 -12.71 11.16 3.03
C HIS A 138 -12.07 10.18 4.02
N ASP A 139 -12.86 9.26 4.55
CA ASP A 139 -12.38 8.33 5.59
C ASP A 139 -11.99 6.95 5.05
N HIS A 140 -12.37 6.61 3.81
CA HIS A 140 -12.16 5.30 3.22
C HIS A 140 -11.53 5.40 1.84
N HIS A 141 -10.48 4.62 1.59
CA HIS A 141 -9.75 4.64 0.34
C HIS A 141 -9.48 3.24 -0.20
N LEU A 142 -9.42 3.15 -1.53
CA LEU A 142 -9.01 1.96 -2.26
C LEU A 142 -7.84 2.33 -3.16
N LEU A 143 -6.71 1.61 -3.02
CA LEU A 143 -5.61 1.64 -3.99
C LEU A 143 -5.81 0.46 -4.95
N ILE A 144 -6.07 0.76 -6.22
CA ILE A 144 -6.41 -0.24 -7.24
C ILE A 144 -5.38 -0.18 -8.35
N ASP A 145 -4.64 -1.27 -8.54
CA ASP A 145 -3.80 -1.42 -9.73
C ASP A 145 -4.60 -2.10 -10.83
N VAL A 146 -4.75 -1.42 -11.95
CA VAL A 146 -5.43 -1.92 -13.14
C VAL A 146 -4.36 -2.32 -14.14
N GLY A 147 -4.38 -3.58 -14.58
CA GLY A 147 -3.47 -4.10 -15.61
C GLY A 147 -4.20 -4.35 -16.93
N ASP A 148 -3.50 -4.19 -18.05
CA ASP A 148 -3.94 -4.64 -19.38
C ASP A 148 -3.07 -5.82 -19.83
N PHE A 149 -3.69 -6.95 -20.13
CA PHE A 149 -3.02 -8.17 -20.56
C PHE A 149 -3.21 -8.43 -22.06
N GLY A 150 -3.71 -7.44 -22.81
CA GLY A 150 -3.96 -7.49 -24.25
C GLY A 150 -5.41 -7.82 -24.62
N GLY A 151 -6.27 -8.06 -23.63
CA GLY A 151 -7.70 -8.30 -23.84
C GLY A 151 -8.55 -7.04 -23.68
N GLY A 152 -7.96 -5.88 -23.36
CA GLY A 152 -8.70 -4.63 -23.10
C GLY A 152 -9.35 -4.57 -21.72
N GLU A 153 -8.80 -5.31 -20.75
CA GLU A 153 -9.25 -5.37 -19.35
C GLU A 153 -9.31 -3.97 -18.73
N SER A 154 -8.27 -3.17 -18.96
CA SER A 154 -8.17 -1.80 -18.45
C SER A 154 -9.31 -0.92 -18.98
N SER A 155 -9.60 -0.97 -20.28
CA SER A 155 -10.69 -0.19 -20.88
C SER A 155 -12.05 -0.58 -20.30
N ARG A 156 -12.33 -1.88 -20.15
CA ARG A 156 -13.56 -2.37 -19.52
C ARG A 156 -13.65 -1.96 -18.05
N PHE A 157 -12.53 -1.98 -17.33
CA PHE A 157 -12.48 -1.52 -15.94
C PHE A 157 -12.88 -0.05 -15.82
N PHE A 158 -12.27 0.84 -16.61
CA PHE A 158 -12.59 2.27 -16.58
C PHE A 158 -14.05 2.55 -17.00
N GLU A 159 -14.58 1.83 -18.00
CA GLU A 159 -15.99 1.96 -18.40
C GLU A 159 -16.95 1.57 -17.26
N LYS A 160 -16.67 0.47 -16.55
CA LYS A 160 -17.45 0.08 -15.37
C LYS A 160 -17.34 1.12 -14.26
N LEU A 161 -16.13 1.61 -13.98
CA LEU A 161 -15.89 2.60 -12.94
C LEU A 161 -16.65 3.90 -13.24
N GLU A 162 -16.58 4.42 -14.46
CA GLU A 162 -17.28 5.66 -14.83
C GLU A 162 -18.80 5.52 -14.74
N ARG A 163 -19.37 4.38 -15.19
CA ARG A 163 -20.80 4.10 -15.00
C ARG A 163 -21.20 4.05 -13.53
N TRP A 164 -20.36 3.46 -12.70
CA TRP A 164 -20.62 3.32 -11.26
C TRP A 164 -20.54 4.67 -10.54
N ARG A 165 -19.56 5.51 -10.91
CA ARG A 165 -19.36 6.89 -10.42
C ARG A 165 -20.51 7.83 -10.75
N ALA A 166 -21.20 7.60 -11.86
CA ALA A 166 -22.39 8.38 -12.21
C ALA A 166 -23.55 8.20 -11.20
N LEU A 167 -23.54 7.11 -10.43
CA LEU A 167 -24.58 6.78 -9.45
C LEU A 167 -24.11 6.95 -8.00
N HIS A 168 -22.80 6.95 -7.75
CA HIS A 168 -22.20 6.98 -6.42
C HIS A 168 -21.11 8.04 -6.35
N PRO A 169 -21.17 8.98 -5.38
CA PRO A 169 -20.16 10.03 -5.25
C PRO A 169 -18.85 9.44 -4.72
N VAL A 170 -17.84 9.31 -5.59
CA VAL A 170 -16.47 8.95 -5.23
C VAL A 170 -15.46 9.79 -5.99
N GLU A 171 -14.36 10.11 -5.31
CA GLU A 171 -13.22 10.81 -5.89
C GLU A 171 -12.22 9.78 -6.42
N VAL A 172 -11.76 9.97 -7.66
CA VAL A 172 -10.78 9.09 -8.30
C VAL A 172 -9.57 9.92 -8.71
N HIS A 173 -8.40 9.50 -8.24
CA HIS A 173 -7.10 10.04 -8.65
C HIS A 173 -6.31 8.94 -9.36
N VAL A 174 -5.78 9.26 -10.54
CA VAL A 174 -4.86 8.36 -11.26
C VAL A 174 -3.45 8.73 -10.84
N CYS A 175 -2.78 7.83 -10.12
CA CYS A 175 -1.44 8.08 -9.60
C CYS A 175 -0.42 8.13 -10.75
N SER A 176 0.47 9.11 -10.71
CA SER A 176 1.60 9.18 -11.62
C SER A 176 2.83 8.47 -11.04
N PRO A 177 3.76 7.94 -11.86
CA PRO A 177 5.01 7.36 -11.36
C PRO A 177 5.93 8.33 -10.61
N SER A 178 5.69 9.63 -10.75
CA SER A 178 6.45 10.71 -10.12
C SER A 178 5.88 11.20 -8.79
N GLU A 179 4.68 10.72 -8.44
CA GLU A 179 4.05 10.94 -7.13
C GLU A 179 4.47 9.83 -6.16
#